data_AF-A0A7V9S3P1-F1
#
_entry.id   AF-A0A7V9S3P1-F1
#
_cell.length_a   1.000
_cell.length_b   1.000
_cell.length_c   1.000
_cell.angle_alpha   90.00
_cell.angle_beta   90.00
_cell.angle_gamma   90.00
#
_symmetry.space_group_name_H-M   'P 1'
#
loop_
_entity.id
_entity.type
_entity.pdbx_description
1 polymer ?
#
loop_
_entity_poly.entity_id
_entity_poly.type
_entity_poly.pdbx_seq_one_letter_code
_entity_poly.pdbx_strand_id
1 'polypeptide(L)' 'MKTILIPTDFSPNADKALDYALELANTYASKVILLSA' A
#
# COMPACT_ATOMS: atom_id res chain seq x y z
N MET A 1 4.52 12.87 -1.54
CA MET A 1 4.10 11.68 -2.32
C MET A 1 2.64 11.88 -2.69
N LYS A 2 2.18 11.58 -3.91
CA LYS A 2 0.73 11.72 -4.26
C LYS A 2 0.03 10.36 -4.31
N THR A 3 0.76 9.34 -4.75
CA THR A 3 0.25 7.97 -4.93
C THR A 3 1.31 6.98 -4.49
N ILE A 4 0.90 5.95 -3.76
CA ILE A 4 1.69 4.81 -3.31
C ILE A 4 1.17 3.58 -4.06
N LEU A 5 2.05 2.90 -4.80
CA LEU A 5 1.74 1.66 -5.50
C LEU A 5 2.28 0.48 -4.70
N ILE A 6 1.41 -0.47 -4.36
CA ILE A 6 1.77 -1.68 -3.64
C ILE A 6 1.54 -2.89 -4.55
N PRO A 7 2.60 -3.59 -4.98
CA PRO A 7 2.44 -4.92 -5.54
C PRO A 7 1.99 -5.87 -4.43
N THR A 8 0.97 -6.67 -4.71
CA THR A 8 0.44 -7.65 -3.76
C THR A 8 0.22 -8.98 -4.44
N ASP A 9 0.68 -10.04 -3.78
CA ASP A 9 0.35 -11.43 -4.08
C ASP A 9 -0.72 -11.98 -3.13
N PHE A 10 -1.34 -11.11 -2.33
CA PHE A 10 -2.31 -11.44 -1.27
C PHE A 10 -1.78 -12.42 -0.21
N SER A 11 -0.46 -12.52 -0.06
CA SER A 11 0.14 -13.25 1.04
C SER A 11 0.01 -12.47 2.36
N PRO A 12 0.06 -13.16 3.52
CA PRO A 12 0.10 -12.48 4.82
C PRO A 12 1.27 -11.51 4.98
N ASN A 13 2.32 -11.64 4.15
CA ASN A 13 3.43 -10.70 4.15
C ASN A 13 3.12 -9.43 3.35
N ALA A 14 2.41 -9.57 2.22
CA ALA A 14 1.91 -8.42 1.46
C ALA A 14 0.88 -7.61 2.27
N ASP A 15 0.06 -8.24 3.11
CA ASP A 15 -0.86 -7.54 4.01
C ASP A 15 -0.10 -6.63 5.00
N LYS A 16 1.02 -7.11 5.57
CA LYS A 16 1.87 -6.27 6.43
C LYS A 16 2.42 -5.06 5.68
N ALA A 17 2.83 -5.24 4.42
CA ALA A 17 3.30 -4.13 3.60
C ALA A 17 2.19 -3.11 3.30
N LEU A 18 0.95 -3.58 3.13
CA LEU A 18 -0.22 -2.72 2.99
C LEU A 18 -0.48 -1.90 4.26
N ASP A 19 -0.36 -2.47 5.45
CA ASP A 19 -0.54 -1.75 6.72
C ASP A 19 0.38 -0.52 6.81
N TYR A 20 1.66 -0.68 6.50
CA TYR A 20 2.61 0.43 6.46
C TYR A 20 2.28 1.45 5.36
N ALA A 21 1.84 0.97 4.19
CA ALA A 21 1.45 1.87 3.10
C ALA A 21 0.23 2.73 3.47
N LEU A 22 -0.72 2.18 4.23
CA LEU A 22 -1.89 2.91 4.73
C LEU A 22 -1.51 3.97 5.76
N GLU A 23 -0.58 3.67 6.68
CA GLU A 23 -0.07 4.65 7.64
C GLU A 23 0.61 5.84 6.95
N LEU A 24 1.46 5.55 5.95
CA LEU A 24 2.10 6.58 5.11
C LEU A 24 1.06 7.36 4.31
N ALA A 25 0.07 6.68 3.73
CA ALA A 25 -0.97 7.32 2.96
C ALA A 25 -1.79 8.31 3.78
N ASN A 26 -2.10 7.95 5.03
CA ASN A 26 -2.80 8.82 5.97
C ASN A 26 -1.95 10.06 6.31
N THR A 27 -0.66 9.85 6.60
CA THR A 27 0.28 10.92 6.96
C THR A 27 0.47 11.95 5.84
N TYR A 28 0.52 11.48 4.59
CA TYR A 28 0.82 12.31 3.42
C TYR A 28 -0.39 12.60 2.54
N ALA A 29 -1.61 12.31 2.99
CA ALA A 29 -2.85 12.41 2.21
C ALA A 29 -2.69 11.81 0.79
N SER A 30 -2.06 10.64 0.70
CA SER A 30 -1.75 9.96 -0.55
C SER A 30 -2.79 8.90 -0.89
N LYS A 31 -2.95 8.61 -2.17
CA LYS A 31 -3.75 7.46 -2.65
C LYS A 31 -2.92 6.18 -2.57
N VAL A 32 -3.52 5.06 -2.17
CA VAL A 32 -2.93 3.72 -2.31
C VAL A 32 -3.55 3.00 -3.49
N ILE A 33 -2.73 2.35 -4.31
CA ILE A 33 -3.15 1.48 -5.41
C ILE A 33 -2.53 0.11 -5.19
N LEU A 34 -3.35 -0.94 -5.20
CA LEU A 34 -2.90 -2.32 -5.22
C LEU A 34 -2.73 -2.79 -6.66
N LEU A 35 -1.62 -3.48 -6.94
CA LEU A 35 -1.35 -4.13 -8.22
C LEU A 35 -1.14 -5.62 -8.00
N SER A 36 -1.94 -6.43 -8.70
CA SER A 36 -1.80 -7.89 -8.79
C SER A 36 -1.95 -8.30 -10.26
N ALA A 37 -1.34 -9.41 -10.65
CA ALA A 37 -1.38 -9.95 -12.02
C ALA A 37 -2.43 -11.04 -12.18
#